data_AF-A0A3C1S5J1-F1
#
_entry.id   AF-A0A3C1S5J1-F1
#
_cell.length_a   1.000
_cell.length_b   1.000
_cell.length_c   1.000
_cell.angle_alpha   90.00
_cell.angle_beta   90.00
_cell.angle_gamma   90.00
#
_symmetry.space_group_name_H-M   'P 1'
#
loop_
_entity.id
_entity.type
_entity.pdbx_description
1 polymer ?
#
loop_
_entity_poly.entity_id
_entity_poly.type
_entity_poly.pdbx_seq_one_letter_code
_entity_poly.pdbx_strand_id
1 'polypeptide(L)' 'MRVARNIMTPLEILYAIESLSESDMETLAILADEKLSEELMKRRQEAFIEMRKGKLLSADDLFKDI' A
#
# COMPACT_ATOMS: atom_id res chain seq x y z
N MET A 1 -4.37 -2.01 -26.44
CA MET A 1 -3.66 -0.80 -25.96
C MET A 1 -2.41 -1.24 -25.20
N ARG A 2 -1.21 -0.89 -25.65
CA ARG A 2 0.03 -1.10 -24.89
C ARG A 2 0.14 0.05 -23.88
N VAL A 3 0.01 -0.25 -22.59
CA VAL A 3 0.31 0.74 -21.54
C VAL A 3 1.83 0.95 -21.59
N ALA A 4 2.27 2.11 -22.07
CA ALA A 4 3.67 2.48 -21.99
C ALA A 4 4.03 2.55 -20.50
N ARG A 5 4.99 1.72 -20.06
CA ARG A 5 5.55 1.85 -18.71
C ARG A 5 6.34 3.15 -18.71
N ASN A 6 5.84 4.19 -18.06
CA ASN A 6 6.64 5.37 -17.72
C ASN A 6 7.73 4.90 -16.76
N ILE A 7 8.91 4.64 -17.30
CA ILE A 7 10.10 4.33 -16.51
C ILE A 7 10.64 5.68 -16.06
N MET A 8 10.60 5.95 -14.75
CA MET A 8 11.25 7.13 -14.20
C MET A 8 12.76 7.06 -14.47
N THR A 9 13.32 8.17 -14.91
CA THR A 9 14.76 8.33 -15.02
C THR A 9 15.40 8.35 -13.62
N PRO A 10 16.68 7.97 -13.49
CA PRO A 10 17.37 8.03 -12.19
C PRO A 10 17.30 9.40 -11.50
N LEU A 11 17.29 10.49 -12.27
CA LEU A 11 17.19 11.84 -11.74
C LEU A 11 15.79 12.15 -11.17
N GLU A 12 14.73 11.68 -11.84
CA GLU A 12 13.36 11.80 -11.34
C GLU A 12 13.15 10.98 -10.06
N ILE A 13 13.79 9.81 -9.96
CA ILE A 13 13.79 9.01 -8.73
C ILE A 13 14.47 9.77 -7.59
N LEU A 14 15.62 10.41 -7.86
CA LEU A 14 16.33 11.21 -6.86
C LEU A 14 15.45 12.37 -6.35
N TYR A 15 14.84 13.14 -7.26
CA TYR A 15 13.95 14.23 -6.87
C TYR A 15 12.71 13.75 -6.11
N ALA A 16 12.16 12.59 -6.48
CA ALA A 16 11.05 11.99 -5.74
C ALA A 16 11.47 11.66 -4.30
N ILE A 17 12.66 11.08 -4.11
CA ILE A 17 13.21 10.76 -2.77
C ILE A 17 13.46 12.05 -1.97
N GLU A 18 14.05 13.08 -2.57
CA GLU A 18 14.30 14.36 -1.91
C GLU A 18 13.02 15.10 -1.51
N SER A 19 11.91 14.82 -2.20
CA SER A 19 10.60 15.41 -1.91
C SER A 19 9.79 14.69 -0.82
N LEU A 20 10.29 13.55 -0.31
CA LEU A 20 9.57 12.77 0.71
C LEU A 20 9.53 13.51 2.04
N SER A 21 8.36 13.53 2.66
CA SER A 21 8.24 13.98 4.04
C SER A 21 8.85 12.97 5.01
N GLU A 22 9.12 13.40 6.25
CA GLU A 22 9.59 12.50 7.31
C GLU A 22 8.61 11.33 7.53
N SER A 23 7.30 11.59 7.52
CA SER A 23 6.28 10.55 7.60
C SER A 23 6.28 9.58 6.41
N ASP A 24 6.60 10.05 5.20
CA ASP A 24 6.70 9.18 4.03
C ASP A 24 7.93 8.28 4.14
N MET A 25 9.05 8.81 4.65
CA MET A 25 10.27 8.04 4.91
C MET A 25 10.06 6.97 5.98
N GLU A 26 9.36 7.28 7.08
CA GLU A 26 8.98 6.30 8.10
C GLU A 26 8.10 5.20 7.51
N THR A 27 7.11 5.59 6.69
CA THR A 27 6.25 4.62 6.00
C THR A 27 7.06 3.73 5.05
N LEU A 28 8.02 4.29 4.32
CA LEU A 28 8.92 3.50 3.47
C LEU A 28 9.84 2.59 4.28
N ALA A 29 10.32 3.01 5.45
CA ALA A 29 11.11 2.17 6.34
C ALA A 29 10.29 0.98 6.88
N ILE A 30 9.02 1.22 7.23
CA ILE A 30 8.06 0.18 7.60
C ILE A 30 7.83 -0.80 6.44
N LEU A 31 7.68 -0.29 5.22
CA LEU A 31 7.52 -1.12 4.02
C LEU A 31 8.81 -1.84 3.59
N ALA A 32 9.99 -1.33 3.96
CA ALA A 32 11.26 -1.98 3.66
C ALA A 32 11.50 -3.25 4.52
N ASP A 33 10.75 -3.42 5.62
CA ASP A 33 10.71 -4.69 6.35
C ASP A 33 10.02 -5.75 5.48
N GLU A 34 10.79 -6.74 5.04
CA GLU A 34 10.34 -7.82 4.15
C GLU A 34 9.12 -8.57 4.71
N LYS A 35 9.14 -8.90 6.01
CA LYS A 35 8.04 -9.65 6.64
C LYS A 35 6.78 -8.80 6.71
N LEU A 36 6.92 -7.52 7.03
CA LEU A 36 5.79 -6.61 7.11
C LEU A 36 5.20 -6.33 5.73
N SER A 37 6.05 -6.17 4.72
CA SER A 37 5.64 -6.04 3.32
C SER A 37 4.86 -7.25 2.84
N GLU A 38 5.32 -8.47 3.12
CA GLU A 38 4.62 -9.71 2.77
C GLU A 38 3.24 -9.79 3.43
N GLU A 39 3.15 -9.50 4.74
CA GLU A 39 1.89 -9.51 5.48
C GLU A 39 0.90 -8.44 4.97
N LEU A 40 1.39 -7.23 4.65
CA LEU A 40 0.57 -6.17 4.06
C LEU A 40 0.03 -6.57 2.68
N MET A 41 0.87 -7.16 1.83
CA MET A 41 0.44 -7.64 0.51
C MET A 41 -0.61 -8.75 0.63
N LYS A 42 -0.41 -9.68 1.55
CA LYS A 42 -1.37 -10.74 1.86
C LYS A 42 -2.71 -10.18 2.31
N ARG A 43 -2.73 -9.26 3.28
CA ARG A 43 -3.96 -8.60 3.76
C ARG A 43 -4.68 -7.83 2.66
N ARG A 44 -3.93 -7.18 1.76
CA ARG A 44 -4.51 -6.45 0.63
C ARG A 44 -5.20 -7.38 -0.36
N GLN A 45 -4.62 -8.57 -0.60
CA GLN A 45 -5.25 -9.61 -1.41
C GLN A 45 -6.51 -10.17 -0.75
N GLU A 46 -6.46 -10.46 0.56
CA GLU A 46 -7.60 -10.94 1.33
C GLU A 46 -8.75 -9.93 1.31
N ALA A 47 -8.47 -8.65 1.57
CA ALA A 47 -9.46 -7.57 1.51
C ALA A 47 -10.09 -7.45 0.11
N PHE A 48 -9.29 -7.59 -0.95
CA PHE A 48 -9.80 -7.56 -2.33
C PHE A 48 -10.71 -8.76 -2.63
N ILE A 49 -10.37 -9.93 -2.12
CA ILE A 49 -11.19 -11.15 -2.24
C ILE A 49 -12.53 -10.98 -1.50
N GLU A 50 -12.50 -10.49 -0.27
CA GLU A 50 -13.72 -10.28 0.53
C GLU A 50 -14.61 -9.15 -0.04
N MET A 51 -13.99 -8.09 -0.57
CA MET A 51 -14.69 -7.05 -1.34
C MET A 51 -15.41 -7.63 -2.56
N ARG A 52 -14.75 -8.51 -3.34
CA ARG A 52 -15.38 -9.20 -4.47
C ARG A 52 -16.49 -10.16 -4.06
N LYS A 53 -16.41 -10.74 -2.86
CA LYS A 53 -17.46 -11.60 -2.29
C LYS A 53 -18.64 -10.81 -1.71
N GLY A 54 -18.59 -9.46 -1.73
CA GLY A 54 -19.61 -8.61 -1.12
C GLY A 54 -19.62 -8.69 0.41
N LYS A 55 -18.53 -9.17 1.02
CA LYS A 55 -18.38 -9.37 2.48
C LYS A 55 -17.45 -8.32 3.10
N LEU A 56 -17.61 -7.06 2.72
CA LEU A 56 -16.95 -5.99 3.45
C LEU A 56 -17.70 -5.75 4.75
N LEU A 57 -16.99 -5.85 5.88
CA LEU A 57 -17.50 -5.41 7.17
C LEU A 57 -17.83 -3.91 7.07
N SER A 58 -19.03 -3.54 7.51
CA SER A 58 -19.38 -2.12 7.63
C SER A 58 -18.59 -1.49 8.78
N ALA A 59 -18.52 -0.15 8.84
CA ALA A 59 -17.96 0.55 9.99
C ALA A 59 -18.64 0.10 11.29
N ASP A 60 -19.95 -0.14 11.24
CA ASP A 60 -20.75 -0.60 12.38
C ASP A 60 -20.41 -2.05 12.79
N ASP A 61 -19.90 -2.87 11.86
CA ASP A 61 -19.40 -4.23 12.18
C ASP A 61 -17.98 -4.21 12.76
N LEU A 62 -17.20 -3.17 12.49
CA LEU A 62 -15.82 -3.00 12.98
C LEU A 62 -15.78 -2.51 14.45
N PHE A 63 -16.79 -1.75 14.88
CA PHE A 63 -16.85 -1.15 16.22
C PHE A 63 -17.95 -1.74 17.10
N LYS A 64 -18.49 -2.90 16.73
CA LYS A 64 -19.66 -3.50 17.40
C LYS A 64 -19.42 -3.90 18.86
N ASP A 65 -18.15 -4.09 19.24
CA ASP A 65 -17.71 -4.55 20.56
C ASP A 65 -16.84 -3.51 21.31
N ILE A 66 -16.88 -2.24 20.91
CA ILE A 66 -16.20 -1.10 21.56
C ILE A 66 -17.26 -0.10 22.05
#